data_AF-A0A523ML06-F1
#
_entry.id   AF-A0A523ML06-F1
#
_cell.length_a   1.000
_cell.length_b   1.000
_cell.length_c   1.000
_cell.angle_alpha   90.00
_cell.angle_beta   90.00
_cell.angle_gamma   90.00
#
_symmetry.space_group_name_H-M   'P 1'
#
loop_
_entity.id
_entity.type
_entity.pdbx_description
1 polymer ?
#
loop_
_entity_poly.entity_id
_entity_poly.type
_entity_poly.pdbx_seq_one_letter_code
_entity_poly.pdbx_strand_id
1 'polypeptide(L)'
;EAQHYKQHEKFNAVVHARDYPGLAEIEARCAAEFQHFLQDKPLKYSVGFVEGFESYTTQGAAAMLNGGMYDDPSVDQKIADLLRWHMTEEIEHRTVAFDIYQHLYGDYLYRVKMCWIAQWHVFRFIWKTATLMSRIDTLRYGQRYRMKRSMKVLALAAAFAQFVVTYLPNYSPHKLKISPRIGELAQRYSERAVSIG
;
A
#
# COMPACT_ATOMS: atom_id res chain seq x y z
N GLU A 1 3.32 12.93 -5.10
CA GLU A 1 2.81 12.17 -6.29
C GLU A 1 3.65 12.12 -7.54
N ALA A 2 3.98 13.20 -8.24
CA ALA A 2 4.76 13.06 -9.48
C ALA A 2 6.13 12.37 -9.28
N GLN A 3 6.79 12.60 -8.13
CA GLN A 3 8.07 12.00 -7.79
C GLN A 3 7.94 10.57 -7.27
N HIS A 4 6.88 10.30 -6.50
CA HIS A 4 6.43 9.01 -6.02
C HIS A 4 6.15 8.02 -7.18
N TYR A 5 5.35 8.46 -8.16
CA TYR A 5 5.03 7.68 -9.35
C TYR A 5 6.27 7.23 -10.14
N LYS A 6 7.24 8.14 -10.36
CA LYS A 6 8.48 7.84 -11.09
C LYS A 6 9.33 6.77 -10.42
N GLN A 7 9.30 6.66 -9.09
CA GLN A 7 10.05 5.63 -8.38
C GLN A 7 9.36 4.27 -8.46
N HIS A 8 8.03 4.23 -8.39
CA HIS A 8 7.26 3.00 -8.66
C HIS A 8 7.45 2.52 -10.09
N GLU A 9 7.48 3.42 -11.07
CA GLU A 9 7.74 3.05 -12.47
C GLU A 9 9.09 2.34 -12.62
N LYS A 10 10.16 2.87 -12.00
CA LYS A 10 11.47 2.23 -11.97
C LYS A 10 11.44 0.87 -11.27
N PHE A 11 10.74 0.76 -10.14
CA PHE A 11 10.59 -0.51 -9.43
C PHE A 11 9.84 -1.54 -10.28
N ASN A 12 8.74 -1.14 -10.91
CA ASN A 12 7.94 -1.99 -11.79
C ASN A 12 8.79 -2.46 -12.98
N ALA A 13 9.60 -1.59 -13.58
CA ALA A 13 10.51 -1.99 -14.66
C ALA A 13 11.47 -3.11 -14.23
N VAL A 14 12.00 -3.06 -12.99
CA VAL A 14 12.84 -4.13 -12.43
C VAL A 14 12.04 -5.42 -12.22
N VAL A 15 10.79 -5.34 -11.77
CA VAL A 15 9.92 -6.52 -11.61
C VAL A 15 9.59 -7.15 -12.96
N HIS A 16 9.24 -6.34 -13.96
CA HIS A 16 8.97 -6.82 -15.33
C HIS A 16 10.20 -7.47 -15.97
N ALA A 17 11.39 -6.94 -15.71
CA ALA A 17 12.64 -7.51 -16.21
C ALA A 17 12.93 -8.94 -15.66
N ARG A 18 12.30 -9.33 -14.55
CA ARG A 18 12.38 -10.70 -14.00
C ARG A 18 11.44 -11.68 -14.69
N ASP A 19 10.60 -11.22 -15.62
CA ASP A 19 9.67 -12.02 -16.41
C ASP A 19 8.80 -12.94 -15.53
N TYR A 20 7.68 -12.44 -15.00
CA TYR A 20 6.73 -13.27 -14.25
C TYR A 20 5.52 -13.61 -15.13
N PRO A 21 5.44 -14.82 -15.73
CA PRO A 21 4.29 -15.22 -16.52
C PRO A 21 2.97 -15.07 -15.76
N GLY A 22 2.01 -14.35 -16.37
CA GLY A 22 0.70 -14.06 -15.77
C GLY A 22 0.64 -12.78 -14.94
N LEU A 23 1.77 -12.09 -14.68
CA LEU A 23 1.76 -10.82 -13.96
C LEU A 23 1.02 -9.73 -14.76
N ALA A 24 1.31 -9.64 -16.06
CA ALA A 24 0.68 -8.67 -16.96
C ALA A 24 -0.85 -8.81 -17.01
N GLU A 25 -1.38 -10.02 -16.87
CA GLU A 25 -2.83 -10.26 -16.83
C GLU A 25 -3.46 -9.72 -15.53
N ILE A 26 -2.78 -9.91 -14.39
CA ILE A 26 -3.23 -9.39 -13.10
C ILE A 26 -3.24 -7.85 -13.14
N GLU A 27 -2.22 -7.24 -13.72
CA GLU A 27 -2.10 -5.79 -13.87
C GLU A 27 -3.15 -5.23 -14.85
N ALA A 28 -3.33 -5.87 -16.00
CA ALA A 28 -4.34 -5.47 -16.98
C ALA A 28 -5.74 -5.51 -16.38
N ARG A 29 -6.05 -6.54 -15.59
CA ARG A 29 -7.31 -6.62 -14.86
C ARG A 29 -7.47 -5.50 -13.83
N CYS A 30 -6.42 -5.20 -13.07
CA CYS A 30 -6.43 -4.10 -12.10
C CYS A 30 -6.66 -2.75 -12.80
N ALA A 31 -5.98 -2.51 -13.92
CA ALA A 31 -6.14 -1.31 -14.73
C ALA A 31 -7.56 -1.19 -15.29
N ALA A 32 -8.16 -2.28 -15.77
CA ALA A 32 -9.54 -2.29 -16.25
C ALA A 32 -10.55 -2.00 -15.12
N GLU A 33 -10.32 -2.52 -13.92
CA GLU A 33 -11.14 -2.23 -12.74
C GLU A 33 -11.09 -0.74 -12.38
N PHE A 34 -9.90 -0.12 -12.39
CA PHE A 34 -9.76 1.33 -12.19
C PHE A 34 -10.41 2.16 -13.31
N GLN A 35 -10.26 1.76 -14.58
CA GLN A 35 -10.93 2.43 -15.70
C GLN A 35 -12.45 2.41 -15.53
N HIS A 36 -13.02 1.26 -15.15
CA HIS A 36 -14.44 1.15 -14.83
C HIS A 36 -14.84 2.09 -13.68
N PHE A 37 -14.02 2.20 -12.63
CA PHE A 37 -14.30 3.12 -11.52
C PHE A 37 -14.32 4.58 -11.97
N LEU A 38 -13.39 4.97 -12.85
CA LEU A 38 -13.30 6.35 -13.34
C LEU A 38 -14.42 6.71 -14.32
N GLN A 39 -14.86 5.76 -15.15
CA GLN A 39 -15.85 6.00 -16.20
C GLN A 39 -17.30 5.93 -15.67
N ASP A 40 -17.58 4.96 -14.80
CA ASP A 40 -18.96 4.56 -14.51
C ASP A 40 -19.42 4.87 -13.08
N LYS A 41 -18.53 5.36 -12.20
CA LYS A 41 -18.86 5.64 -10.80
C LYS A 41 -18.93 7.14 -10.52
N PRO A 42 -19.83 7.57 -9.60
CA PRO A 42 -19.92 8.98 -9.23
C PRO A 42 -18.70 9.43 -8.41
N LEU A 43 -18.46 10.74 -8.37
CA LEU A 43 -17.36 11.35 -7.59
C LEU A 43 -17.32 10.87 -6.13
N LYS A 44 -18.48 10.71 -5.48
CA LYS A 44 -18.57 10.19 -4.09
C LYS A 44 -17.92 8.82 -3.94
N TYR A 45 -18.04 7.97 -4.96
CA TYR A 45 -17.37 6.67 -4.98
C TYR A 45 -15.87 6.85 -5.09
N SER A 46 -15.37 7.65 -6.03
CA SER A 46 -13.93 7.85 -6.22
C SER A 46 -13.25 8.44 -4.97
N VAL A 47 -13.87 9.46 -4.36
CA VAL A 47 -13.34 10.08 -3.12
C VAL A 47 -13.36 9.08 -1.96
N GLY A 48 -14.45 8.33 -1.79
CA GLY A 48 -14.51 7.29 -0.75
C GLY A 48 -13.54 6.14 -1.00
N PHE A 49 -13.30 5.77 -2.26
CA PHE A 49 -12.38 4.71 -2.62
C PHE A 49 -10.94 5.11 -2.30
N VAL A 50 -10.53 6.33 -2.67
CA VAL A 50 -9.20 6.88 -2.35
C VAL A 50 -9.02 6.92 -0.84
N GLU A 51 -9.98 7.46 -0.09
CA GLU A 51 -9.89 7.48 1.37
C GLU A 51 -9.74 6.09 1.98
N GLY A 52 -10.51 5.11 1.47
CA GLY A 52 -10.43 3.73 1.91
C GLY A 52 -9.12 3.03 1.57
N PHE A 53 -8.54 3.36 0.40
CA PHE A 53 -7.26 2.86 -0.08
C PHE A 53 -6.11 3.39 0.79
N GLU A 54 -6.02 4.72 0.94
CA GLU A 54 -5.01 5.41 1.75
C GLU A 54 -5.09 4.99 3.23
N SER A 55 -6.31 4.79 3.75
CA SER A 55 -6.52 4.32 5.13
C SER A 55 -5.87 2.96 5.43
N TYR A 56 -5.68 2.12 4.40
CA TYR A 56 -5.06 0.81 4.52
C TYR A 56 -3.56 0.84 4.25
N THR A 57 -3.11 1.52 3.19
CA THR A 57 -1.69 1.63 2.85
C THR A 57 -0.89 2.21 4.01
N THR A 58 -1.37 3.27 4.68
CA THR A 58 -0.68 3.85 5.84
C THR A 58 -0.64 2.93 7.06
N GLN A 59 -1.64 2.07 7.27
CA GLN A 59 -1.60 1.11 8.38
C GLN A 59 -0.66 -0.07 8.07
N GLY A 60 -0.64 -0.51 6.82
CA GLY A 60 0.41 -1.39 6.29
C GLY A 60 1.79 -0.78 6.52
N ALA A 61 1.96 0.48 6.15
CA ALA A 61 3.17 1.26 6.32
C ALA A 61 3.66 1.31 7.76
N ALA A 62 2.79 1.69 8.69
CA ALA A 62 3.12 1.75 10.11
C ALA A 62 3.52 0.38 10.67
N ALA A 63 2.82 -0.69 10.28
CA ALA A 63 3.17 -2.05 10.71
C ALA A 63 4.52 -2.50 10.15
N MET A 64 4.81 -2.19 8.87
CA MET A 64 6.07 -2.56 8.23
C MET A 64 7.26 -1.75 8.77
N LEU A 65 7.10 -0.45 9.01
CA LEU A 65 8.14 0.41 9.59
C LEU A 65 8.49 0.01 11.02
N ASN A 66 7.50 -0.39 11.83
CA ASN A 66 7.71 -0.81 13.22
C ASN A 66 8.16 -2.27 13.36
N GLY A 67 8.00 -3.09 12.31
CA GLY A 67 8.26 -4.53 12.34
C GLY A 67 9.72 -4.94 12.12
N GLY A 68 10.65 -4.01 11.90
CA GLY A 68 12.08 -4.29 11.72
C GLY A 68 12.45 -5.05 10.44
N MET A 69 11.49 -5.29 9.55
CA MET A 69 11.68 -6.08 8.32
C MET A 69 12.78 -5.50 7.41
N TYR A 70 12.93 -4.17 7.42
CA TYR A 70 13.93 -3.45 6.63
C TYR A 70 15.30 -3.35 7.30
N ASP A 71 15.39 -3.77 8.57
CA ASP A 71 16.64 -3.79 9.33
C ASP A 71 17.36 -5.15 9.19
N ASP A 72 16.75 -6.10 8.49
CA ASP A 72 17.39 -7.36 8.10
C ASP A 72 18.51 -7.09 7.07
N PRO A 73 19.77 -7.46 7.36
CA PRO A 73 20.90 -7.24 6.45
C PRO A 73 20.77 -7.94 5.09
N SER A 74 19.88 -8.92 4.96
CA SER A 74 19.61 -9.63 3.70
C SER A 74 18.69 -8.87 2.75
N VAL A 75 18.04 -7.79 3.22
CA VAL A 75 17.22 -6.89 2.40
C VAL A 75 18.13 -5.87 1.72
N ASP A 76 17.94 -5.70 0.40
CA ASP A 76 18.63 -4.65 -0.35
C ASP A 76 18.27 -3.28 0.26
N GLN A 77 19.29 -2.59 0.76
CA GLN A 77 19.11 -1.33 1.48
C GLN A 77 18.51 -0.22 0.61
N LYS A 78 18.70 -0.26 -0.72
CA LYS A 78 18.04 0.71 -1.62
C LYS A 78 16.53 0.47 -1.69
N ILE A 79 16.09 -0.78 -1.67
CA ILE A 79 14.66 -1.15 -1.64
C ILE A 79 14.08 -0.80 -0.27
N ALA A 80 14.81 -1.10 0.81
CA ALA A 80 14.42 -0.73 2.16
C ALA A 80 14.23 0.79 2.32
N ASP A 81 15.16 1.59 1.80
CA ASP A 81 15.09 3.05 1.86
C ASP A 81 13.96 3.62 0.99
N LEU A 82 13.75 3.07 -0.21
CA LEU A 82 12.61 3.44 -1.06
C LEU A 82 11.28 3.17 -0.34
N LEU A 83 11.14 2.00 0.28
CA LEU A 83 9.93 1.65 1.02
C LEU A 83 9.76 2.52 2.25
N ARG A 84 10.83 2.82 3.01
CA ARG A 84 10.76 3.75 4.15
C ARG A 84 10.27 5.13 3.72
N TRP A 85 10.80 5.68 2.63
CA TRP A 85 10.34 6.96 2.09
C TRP A 85 8.88 6.91 1.64
N HIS A 86 8.50 5.91 0.85
CA HIS A 86 7.11 5.70 0.43
C HIS A 86 6.16 5.67 1.64
N MET A 87 6.50 4.87 2.67
CA MET A 87 5.68 4.74 3.87
C MET A 87 5.49 6.06 4.63
N THR A 88 6.43 6.99 4.51
CA THR A 88 6.26 8.35 5.02
C THR A 88 5.23 9.12 4.21
N GLU A 89 5.34 9.17 2.88
CA GLU A 89 4.42 9.94 2.02
C GLU A 89 2.96 9.49 2.22
N GLU A 90 2.75 8.18 2.39
CA GLU A 90 1.44 7.58 2.67
C GLU A 90 0.79 8.07 3.98
N ILE A 91 1.56 8.63 4.93
CA ILE A 91 0.98 9.25 6.15
C ILE A 91 0.30 10.57 5.80
N GLU A 92 0.91 11.38 4.93
CA GLU A 92 0.37 12.66 4.48
C GLU A 92 -0.82 12.45 3.53
N HIS A 93 -0.74 11.48 2.62
CA HIS A 93 -1.84 11.18 1.72
C HIS A 93 -3.12 10.77 2.47
N ARG A 94 -2.97 9.99 3.54
CA ARG A 94 -4.11 9.55 4.35
C ARG A 94 -4.80 10.68 5.10
N THR A 95 -4.06 11.62 5.68
CA THR A 95 -4.69 12.77 6.37
C THR A 95 -5.48 13.59 5.36
N VAL A 96 -4.89 13.89 4.20
CA VAL A 96 -5.53 14.63 3.12
C VAL A 96 -6.78 13.91 2.58
N ALA A 97 -6.67 12.60 2.28
CA ALA A 97 -7.80 11.82 1.75
C ALA A 97 -8.96 11.73 2.75
N PHE A 98 -8.65 11.56 4.04
CA PHE A 98 -9.66 11.56 5.10
C PHE A 98 -10.34 12.93 5.23
N ASP A 99 -9.56 14.01 5.29
CA ASP A 99 -10.10 15.37 5.46
C ASP A 99 -10.97 15.77 4.26
N ILE A 100 -10.56 15.44 3.03
CA ILE A 100 -11.38 15.66 1.82
C ILE A 100 -12.69 14.88 1.90
N TYR A 101 -12.66 13.59 2.27
CA TYR A 101 -13.89 12.80 2.40
C TYR A 101 -14.83 13.37 3.47
N GLN A 102 -14.29 13.73 4.63
CA GLN A 102 -15.07 14.33 5.71
C GLN A 102 -15.68 15.68 5.31
N HIS A 103 -14.91 16.51 4.61
CA HIS A 103 -15.35 17.82 4.16
C HIS A 103 -16.45 17.73 3.09
N LEU A 104 -16.30 16.85 2.11
CA LEU A 104 -17.25 16.74 0.99
C LEU A 104 -18.51 15.93 1.33
N TYR A 105 -18.38 14.87 2.14
CA TYR A 105 -19.47 13.91 2.35
C TYR A 105 -19.77 13.61 3.81
N GLY A 106 -18.75 13.42 4.66
CA GLY A 106 -18.92 13.18 6.10
C GLY A 106 -19.73 11.93 6.50
N ASP A 107 -20.12 11.10 5.52
CA ASP A 107 -21.03 9.98 5.71
C ASP A 107 -20.24 8.76 6.19
N TYR A 108 -20.34 8.48 7.49
CA TYR A 108 -19.59 7.41 8.14
C TYR A 108 -19.91 6.01 7.58
N LEU A 109 -21.18 5.67 7.37
CA LEU A 109 -21.56 4.34 6.90
C LEU A 109 -21.09 4.11 5.46
N TYR A 110 -21.21 5.14 4.62
CA TYR A 110 -20.66 5.08 3.27
C TYR A 110 -19.14 4.97 3.28
N ARG A 111 -18.45 5.66 4.21
CA ARG A 111 -16.99 5.56 4.38
C ARG A 111 -16.58 4.13 4.69
N VAL A 112 -17.22 3.50 5.69
CA VAL A 112 -16.93 2.11 6.08
C VAL A 112 -17.13 1.16 4.90
N LYS A 113 -18.22 1.33 4.13
CA LYS A 113 -18.45 0.57 2.90
C LYS A 113 -17.32 0.76 1.88
N MET A 114 -16.87 1.99 1.66
CA MET A 114 -15.82 2.29 0.69
C MET A 114 -14.45 1.80 1.14
N CYS A 115 -14.12 1.93 2.43
CA CYS A 115 -12.96 1.29 3.04
C CYS A 115 -12.98 -0.21 2.75
N TRP A 116 -14.08 -0.92 3.03
CA TRP A 116 -14.18 -2.34 2.73
C TRP A 116 -13.89 -2.67 1.26
N ILE A 117 -14.49 -1.92 0.33
CA ILE A 117 -14.31 -2.13 -1.12
C ILE A 117 -12.86 -1.90 -1.54
N ALA A 118 -12.28 -0.76 -1.18
CA ALA A 118 -10.93 -0.37 -1.56
C ALA A 118 -9.87 -1.31 -0.97
N GLN A 119 -10.03 -1.65 0.30
CA GLN A 119 -9.12 -2.52 1.04
C GLN A 119 -9.13 -3.95 0.51
N TRP A 120 -10.31 -4.49 0.20
CA TRP A 120 -10.43 -5.79 -0.45
C TRP A 120 -9.82 -5.77 -1.86
N HIS A 121 -10.02 -4.69 -2.61
CA HIS A 121 -9.46 -4.53 -3.95
C HIS A 121 -7.92 -4.62 -3.93
N VAL A 122 -7.27 -3.78 -3.12
CA VAL A 122 -5.79 -3.77 -3.01
C VAL A 122 -5.25 -5.05 -2.40
N PHE A 123 -5.88 -5.59 -1.35
CA PHE A 123 -5.47 -6.85 -0.73
C PHE A 123 -5.50 -8.01 -1.74
N ARG A 124 -6.57 -8.12 -2.53
CA ARG A 124 -6.68 -9.15 -3.57
C ARG A 124 -5.59 -9.02 -4.62
N PHE A 125 -5.25 -7.80 -5.03
CA PHE A 125 -4.17 -7.55 -5.98
C PHE A 125 -2.82 -8.02 -5.40
N ILE A 126 -2.45 -7.53 -4.22
CA ILE A 126 -1.20 -7.92 -3.52
C ILE A 126 -1.14 -9.43 -3.33
N TRP A 127 -2.22 -10.05 -2.86
CA TRP A 127 -2.27 -11.49 -2.59
C TRP A 127 -2.04 -12.34 -3.84
N LYS A 128 -2.68 -11.97 -4.96
CA LYS A 128 -2.52 -12.67 -6.24
C LYS A 128 -1.09 -12.53 -6.75
N THR A 129 -0.56 -11.30 -6.78
CA THR A 129 0.79 -11.01 -7.25
C THR A 129 1.85 -11.72 -6.40
N ALA A 130 1.77 -11.61 -5.07
CA ALA A 130 2.70 -12.27 -4.15
C ALA A 130 2.63 -13.80 -4.26
N THR A 131 1.44 -14.38 -4.44
CA THR A 131 1.28 -15.82 -4.63
C THR A 131 1.87 -16.29 -5.95
N LEU A 132 1.66 -15.53 -7.02
CA LEU A 132 2.22 -15.81 -8.34
C LEU A 132 3.76 -15.76 -8.31
N MET A 133 4.32 -14.64 -7.84
CA MET A 133 5.77 -14.43 -7.75
C MET A 133 6.42 -15.50 -6.87
N SER A 134 5.86 -15.78 -5.69
CA SER A 134 6.37 -16.83 -4.80
C SER A 134 6.37 -18.21 -5.48
N ARG A 135 5.33 -18.57 -6.24
CA ARG A 135 5.28 -19.84 -6.97
C ARG A 135 6.40 -19.90 -8.01
N ILE A 136 6.59 -18.84 -8.79
CA ILE A 136 7.60 -18.78 -9.85
C ILE A 136 9.02 -18.78 -9.26
N ASP A 137 9.28 -17.96 -8.24
CA ASP A 137 10.58 -17.88 -7.58
C ASP A 137 10.93 -19.18 -6.85
N THR A 138 9.93 -19.91 -6.33
CA THR A 138 10.15 -21.26 -5.77
C THR A 138 10.66 -22.23 -6.84
N LEU A 139 10.14 -22.13 -8.07
CA LEU A 139 10.59 -22.96 -9.19
C LEU A 139 12.00 -22.55 -9.67
N ARG A 140 12.30 -21.25 -9.70
CA ARG A 140 13.58 -20.72 -10.20
C ARG A 140 14.73 -20.86 -9.22
N TYR A 141 14.48 -20.61 -7.95
CA TYR A 141 15.51 -20.40 -6.94
C TYR A 141 15.34 -21.26 -5.68
N GLY A 142 14.37 -22.18 -5.70
CA GLY A 142 14.16 -23.19 -4.66
C GLY A 142 13.21 -22.79 -3.53
N GLN A 143 13.01 -23.72 -2.59
CA GLN A 143 11.95 -23.70 -1.58
C GLN A 143 12.01 -22.52 -0.59
N ARG A 144 13.14 -21.80 -0.51
CA ARG A 144 13.27 -20.63 0.37
C ARG A 144 12.33 -19.48 0.00
N TYR A 145 11.93 -19.37 -1.27
CA TYR A 145 11.00 -18.32 -1.76
C TYR A 145 9.52 -18.70 -1.65
N ARG A 146 9.23 -19.90 -1.12
CA ARG A 146 7.86 -20.39 -0.98
C ARG A 146 7.17 -19.71 0.20
N MET A 147 6.06 -19.02 -0.06
CA MET A 147 5.19 -18.52 0.99
C MET A 147 4.56 -19.71 1.74
N LYS A 148 5.00 -19.89 2.99
CA LYS A 148 4.48 -20.94 3.88
C LYS A 148 3.02 -20.66 4.23
N ARG A 149 2.25 -21.72 4.52
CA ARG A 149 0.86 -21.58 4.97
C ARG A 149 0.73 -20.69 6.21
N SER A 150 1.66 -20.79 7.16
CA SER A 150 1.69 -19.94 8.35
C SER A 150 1.84 -18.46 8.01
N MET A 151 2.72 -18.10 7.07
CA MET A 151 2.89 -16.72 6.60
C MET A 151 1.61 -16.19 5.94
N LYS A 152 0.95 -17.02 5.13
CA LYS A 152 -0.35 -16.68 4.51
C LYS A 152 -1.43 -16.41 5.54
N VAL A 153 -1.54 -17.26 6.57
CA VAL A 153 -2.50 -17.09 7.67
C VAL A 153 -2.18 -15.82 8.47
N LEU A 154 -0.91 -15.57 8.77
CA LEU A 154 -0.48 -14.36 9.47
C LEU A 154 -0.80 -13.09 8.66
N ALA A 155 -0.55 -13.09 7.35
CA ALA A 155 -0.87 -11.97 6.47
C ALA A 155 -2.39 -11.70 6.40
N LEU A 156 -3.21 -12.75 6.35
CA LEU A 156 -4.68 -12.61 6.42
C LEU A 156 -5.13 -12.03 7.77
N ALA A 157 -4.58 -12.53 8.88
CA ALA A 157 -4.91 -12.03 10.21
C ALA A 157 -4.49 -10.56 10.39
N ALA A 158 -3.31 -10.20 9.90
CA ALA A 158 -2.81 -8.83 9.94
C ALA A 158 -3.68 -7.89 9.09
N ALA A 159 -4.03 -8.29 7.86
CA ALA A 159 -4.94 -7.51 7.00
C ALA A 159 -6.31 -7.33 7.67
N PHE A 160 -6.88 -8.39 8.24
CA PHE A 160 -8.16 -8.30 8.95
C PHE A 160 -8.10 -7.34 10.15
N ALA A 161 -7.05 -7.40 10.96
CA ALA A 161 -6.87 -6.49 12.08
C ALA A 161 -6.80 -5.01 11.61
N GLN A 162 -6.03 -4.73 10.55
CA GLN A 162 -5.91 -3.40 9.97
C GLN A 162 -7.25 -2.89 9.40
N PHE A 163 -8.02 -3.77 8.76
CA PHE A 163 -9.34 -3.44 8.23
C PHE A 163 -10.27 -2.98 9.35
N VAL A 164 -10.39 -3.80 10.40
CA VAL A 164 -11.29 -3.51 11.53
C VAL A 164 -10.96 -2.17 12.20
N VAL A 165 -9.69 -1.82 12.35
CA VAL A 165 -9.29 -0.52 12.91
C VAL A 165 -9.81 0.66 12.08
N THR A 166 -9.80 0.59 10.74
CA THR A 166 -10.34 1.68 9.89
C THR A 166 -11.84 1.88 10.00
N TYR A 167 -12.55 0.84 10.43
CA TYR A 167 -14.01 0.82 10.51
C TYR A 167 -14.53 1.33 11.85
N LEU A 168 -13.66 1.69 12.79
CA LEU A 168 -14.10 2.18 14.09
C LEU A 168 -14.69 3.61 13.97
N PRO A 169 -15.76 3.93 14.70
CA PRO A 169 -16.41 5.25 14.63
C PRO A 169 -15.53 6.38 15.15
N ASN A 170 -14.55 6.04 16.00
CA ASN A 170 -13.58 6.99 16.53
C ASN A 170 -12.26 6.98 15.75
N TYR A 171 -12.18 6.29 14.60
CA TYR A 171 -11.01 6.28 13.75
C TYR A 171 -10.72 7.69 13.24
N SER A 172 -9.46 8.10 13.33
CA SER A 172 -8.96 9.31 12.68
C SER A 172 -7.47 9.15 12.39
N PRO A 173 -6.98 9.51 11.19
CA PRO A 173 -5.55 9.53 10.89
C PRO A 173 -4.75 10.44 11.79
N HIS A 174 -5.35 11.55 12.25
CA HIS A 174 -4.72 12.52 13.14
C HIS A 174 -4.37 11.96 14.52
N LYS A 175 -4.89 10.79 14.89
CA LYS A 175 -4.53 10.09 16.15
C LYS A 175 -3.25 9.27 16.04
N LEU A 176 -2.74 9.05 14.83
CA LEU A 176 -1.52 8.29 14.61
C LEU A 176 -0.32 9.10 15.13
N LYS A 177 0.30 8.65 16.21
CA LYS A 177 1.55 9.24 16.69
C LYS A 177 2.70 8.70 15.86
N ILE A 178 3.23 9.53 14.97
CA ILE A 178 4.45 9.24 14.21
C ILE A 178 5.59 9.20 15.23
N SER A 179 6.38 8.11 15.26
CA SER A 179 7.55 8.08 16.12
C SER A 179 8.56 9.15 15.65
N PRO A 180 9.33 9.78 16.56
CA PRO A 180 10.30 10.82 16.19
C PRO A 180 11.26 10.36 15.08
N ARG A 181 11.65 9.08 15.12
CA ARG A 181 12.50 8.44 14.10
C ARG A 181 11.87 8.43 12.71
N ILE A 182 10.55 8.24 12.60
CA ILE A 182 9.83 8.27 11.31
C ILE A 182 9.70 9.72 10.81
N GLY A 183 9.51 10.70 11.71
CA GLY A 183 9.52 12.12 11.35
C GLY A 183 10.88 12.62 10.85
N GLU A 184 11.98 12.19 11.47
CA GLU A 184 13.34 12.49 11.00
C GLU A 184 13.63 11.82 9.65
N LEU A 185 13.22 10.56 9.47
CA LEU A 185 13.33 9.86 8.18
C LEU A 185 12.52 10.58 7.09
N ALA A 186 11.31 11.01 7.41
CA ALA A 186 10.45 11.76 6.51
C ALA A 186 11.14 13.01 5.98
N GLN A 187 11.61 13.84 6.91
CA GLN A 187 12.29 15.08 6.58
C GLN A 187 13.57 14.85 5.78
N ARG A 188 14.38 13.87 6.19
CA ARG A 188 15.63 13.49 5.48
C ARG A 188 15.37 13.05 4.03
N TYR A 189 14.31 12.28 3.79
CA TYR A 189 13.99 11.83 2.43
C TYR A 189 13.35 12.93 1.59
N SER A 190 12.52 13.80 2.16
CA SER A 190 12.02 15.00 1.47
C SER A 190 13.16 15.92 1.04
N GLU A 191 14.16 16.16 1.89
CA GLU A 191 15.35 16.96 1.57
C GLU A 191 16.23 16.29 0.48
N ARG A 192 16.35 14.96 0.50
CA ARG A 192 17.03 14.20 -0.56
C ARG A 192 16.28 14.24 -1.89
N ALA A 193 14.95 14.22 -1.87
CA ALA A 193 14.13 14.28 -3.07
C ALA A 193 14.26 15.65 -3.77
N VAL A 194 14.38 16.74 -2.99
CA VAL A 194 14.57 18.11 -3.52
C VAL A 194 15.97 18.32 -4.10
N SER A 195 17.01 17.65 -3.57
CA SER A 195 18.40 17.81 -4.04
C SER A 195 18.78 16.96 -5.27
N ILE A 196 17.88 16.10 -5.75
CA ILE A 196 18.08 15.26 -6.96
C ILE A 196 17.20 15.75 -8.14
N GLY A 197 16.43 16.84 -7.96
CA GLY A 197 15.70 17.54 -9.02
C GLY A 197 16.48 18.73 -9.55
#